data_AF-A0A933N1S3-F1
#
_entry.id   AF-A0A933N1S3-F1
#
_cell.length_a   1.000
_cell.length_b   1.000
_cell.length_c   1.000
_cell.angle_alpha   90.00
_cell.angle_beta   90.00
_cell.angle_gamma   90.00
#
_symmetry.space_group_name_H-M   'P 1'
#
loop_
_entity.id
_entity.type
_entity.pdbx_description
1 polymer ?
#
loop_
_entity_poly.entity_id
_entity_poly.type
_entity_poly.pdbx_seq_one_letter_code
_entity_poly.pdbx_strand_id
1 'polypeptide(L)'
;MGIWKNAFKLPGHRETTEEEKKLLCGLAEKINKRSMGMVTALAFESTRPLHNLSAQGLIFLMPMLNAVFNKEEVEKFVKLLENPNAVSFFIEQLNPESANPAANPARERDHVKKRP
;
A
#
# COMPACT_ATOMS: atom_id res chain seq x y z
N MET A 1 0.70 38.26 3.88
CA MET A 1 1.37 37.02 3.46
C MET A 1 0.40 35.85 3.64
N GLY A 2 -0.49 35.57 2.67
CA GLY A 2 -1.67 34.71 2.90
C GLY A 2 -2.01 33.68 1.81
N ILE A 3 -1.56 33.91 0.56
CA ILE A 3 -1.87 33.02 -0.58
C ILE A 3 -1.05 31.72 -0.59
N TRP A 4 0.10 31.70 0.09
CA TRP A 4 1.02 30.55 0.10
C TRP A 4 0.65 29.46 1.11
N LYS A 5 -0.23 29.74 2.08
CA LYS A 5 -0.56 28.81 3.18
C LYS A 5 -1.29 27.54 2.70
N ASN A 6 -1.92 27.59 1.53
CA ASN A 6 -2.62 26.45 0.92
C ASN A 6 -1.99 25.97 -0.40
N ALA A 7 -1.02 26.70 -0.96
CA ALA A 7 -0.41 26.37 -2.26
C ALA A 7 0.38 25.05 -2.27
N PHE A 8 0.83 24.59 -1.08
CA PHE A 8 1.58 23.35 -0.90
C PHE A 8 0.80 22.25 -0.16
N LYS A 9 -0.50 22.46 0.10
CA LYS A 9 -1.31 21.43 0.73
C LYS A 9 -1.70 20.40 -0.32
N LEU A 10 -1.02 19.26 -0.30
CA LEU A 10 -1.48 18.08 -1.02
C LEU A 10 -2.80 17.63 -0.39
N PRO A 11 -3.82 17.25 -1.18
CA PRO A 11 -5.01 16.62 -0.65
C PRO A 11 -4.57 15.36 0.13
N GLY A 12 -5.07 15.22 1.36
CA GLY A 12 -4.83 14.01 2.14
C GLY A 12 -5.43 12.80 1.43
N HIS A 13 -4.77 11.65 1.51
CA HIS A 13 -5.32 10.40 1.00
C HIS A 13 -6.47 9.93 1.89
N ARG A 14 -7.48 9.29 1.28
CA ARG A 14 -8.61 8.74 2.02
C ARG A 14 -8.13 7.63 2.97
N GLU A 15 -8.68 7.58 4.17
CA GLU A 15 -8.47 6.44 5.06
C GLU A 15 -9.08 5.17 4.44
N THR A 16 -8.45 4.02 4.70
CA THR A 16 -8.94 2.71 4.23
C THR A 16 -10.01 2.20 5.18
N THR A 17 -11.20 1.84 4.69
CA THR A 17 -12.30 1.39 5.55
C THR A 17 -12.05 -0.02 6.10
N GLU A 18 -12.79 -0.43 7.13
CA GLU A 18 -12.66 -1.78 7.71
C GLU A 18 -13.07 -2.89 6.74
N GLU A 19 -14.08 -2.65 5.91
CA GLU A 19 -14.49 -3.59 4.85
C GLU A 19 -13.39 -3.75 3.80
N GLU A 20 -12.78 -2.64 3.39
CA GLU A 20 -11.65 -2.62 2.46
C GLU A 20 -10.43 -3.35 3.03
N LYS A 21 -10.09 -3.13 4.31
CA LYS A 21 -9.03 -3.87 5.01
C LYS A 21 -9.30 -5.37 5.01
N LYS A 22 -10.54 -5.79 5.29
CA LYS A 22 -10.92 -7.20 5.29
C LYS A 22 -10.73 -7.85 3.91
N LEU A 23 -11.06 -7.13 2.84
CA LEU A 23 -10.81 -7.58 1.46
C LEU A 23 -9.32 -7.73 1.16
N LEU A 24 -8.50 -6.76 1.59
CA LEU A 24 -7.04 -6.79 1.42
C LEU A 24 -6.39 -7.93 2.20
N CYS A 25 -6.84 -8.21 3.43
CA CYS A 25 -6.37 -9.36 4.20
C CYS A 25 -6.69 -10.68 3.48
N GLY A 26 -7.92 -10.85 3.00
CA GLY A 26 -8.31 -12.04 2.24
C GLY A 26 -7.49 -12.21 0.95
N LEU A 27 -7.13 -11.12 0.28
CA LEU A 27 -6.25 -11.13 -0.88
C LEU A 27 -4.82 -11.53 -0.52
N ALA A 28 -4.26 -10.91 0.53
CA ALA A 28 -2.91 -11.20 1.00
C ALA A 28 -2.78 -12.68 1.38
N GLU A 29 -3.78 -13.25 2.06
CA GLU A 29 -3.83 -14.69 2.34
C GLU A 29 -3.82 -15.55 1.06
N LYS A 30 -4.62 -15.21 0.04
CA LYS A 30 -4.65 -15.94 -1.23
C LYS A 30 -3.29 -15.91 -1.94
N ILE A 31 -2.59 -14.78 -1.90
CA ILE A 31 -1.26 -14.60 -2.52
C ILE A 31 -0.18 -15.35 -1.73
N ASN A 32 -0.22 -15.25 -0.39
CA ASN A 32 0.71 -15.94 0.50
C ASN A 32 0.56 -17.47 0.41
N LYS A 33 -0.65 -17.99 0.24
CA LYS A 33 -0.90 -19.42 -0.03
C LYS A 33 -0.21 -19.94 -1.30
N ARG A 34 0.16 -19.05 -2.23
CA ARG A 34 0.91 -19.38 -3.45
C ARG A 34 2.39 -19.05 -3.34
N SER A 35 2.89 -18.72 -2.14
CA SER A 35 4.27 -18.29 -1.89
C SER A 35 4.69 -17.04 -2.70
N MET A 36 3.72 -16.17 -3.04
CA MET A 36 3.95 -14.97 -3.87
C MET A 36 4.00 -13.66 -3.07
N GLY A 37 3.92 -13.70 -1.74
CA GLY A 37 3.85 -12.53 -0.86
C GLY A 37 5.00 -11.54 -1.06
N MET A 38 6.23 -12.01 -0.91
CA MET A 38 7.45 -11.19 -1.03
C MET A 38 7.62 -10.57 -2.41
N VAL A 39 7.37 -11.34 -3.49
CA VAL A 39 7.48 -10.85 -4.87
C VAL A 39 6.43 -9.78 -5.14
N THR A 40 5.22 -9.98 -4.62
CA THR A 40 4.12 -9.01 -4.76
C THR A 40 4.43 -7.74 -3.98
N ALA A 41 4.87 -7.85 -2.72
CA ALA A 41 5.29 -6.72 -1.91
C ALA A 41 6.40 -5.92 -2.60
N LEU A 42 7.46 -6.58 -3.06
CA LEU A 42 8.55 -5.93 -3.79
C LEU A 42 8.09 -5.21 -5.06
N ALA A 43 7.19 -5.83 -5.85
CA ALA A 43 6.63 -5.20 -7.03
C ALA A 43 5.84 -3.92 -6.67
N PHE A 44 4.98 -3.98 -5.66
CA PHE A 44 4.23 -2.80 -5.20
C PHE A 44 5.14 -1.72 -4.61
N GLU A 45 6.15 -2.08 -3.81
CA GLU A 45 7.12 -1.13 -3.27
C GLU A 45 7.93 -0.44 -4.36
N SER A 46 8.32 -1.18 -5.40
CA SER A 46 9.04 -0.63 -6.56
C SER A 46 8.21 0.40 -7.33
N THR A 47 6.87 0.33 -7.23
CA THR A 47 5.95 1.30 -7.84
C THR A 47 5.61 2.50 -6.94
N ARG A 48 6.05 2.53 -5.67
CA ARG A 48 5.80 3.67 -4.74
C ARG A 48 6.23 5.04 -5.28
N PRO A 49 7.38 5.21 -5.97
CA PRO A 49 7.78 6.51 -6.53
C PRO A 49 6.83 7.03 -7.62
N LEU A 50 6.01 6.14 -8.19
CA LEU A 50 5.08 6.44 -9.27
C LEU A 50 3.73 6.88 -8.69
N HIS A 51 3.71 7.94 -7.88
CA HIS A 51 2.53 8.45 -7.17
C HIS A 51 1.32 8.79 -8.05
N ASN A 52 1.48 8.81 -9.39
CA ASN A 52 0.40 9.07 -10.36
C ASN A 52 0.14 7.92 -11.36
N LEU A 53 0.85 6.79 -11.25
CA LEU A 53 0.68 5.63 -12.16
C LEU A 53 0.11 4.40 -11.45
N SER A 54 -0.32 4.46 -10.19
CA SER A 54 -0.95 3.30 -9.52
C SER A 54 -2.18 2.82 -10.30
N ALA A 55 -3.02 3.75 -10.78
CA ALA A 55 -4.20 3.42 -11.58
C ALA A 55 -3.86 2.82 -12.96
N GLN A 56 -2.78 3.27 -13.62
CA GLN A 56 -2.37 2.77 -14.95
C GLN A 56 -1.49 1.51 -14.88
N GLY A 57 -0.63 1.41 -13.86
CA GLY A 57 0.15 0.21 -13.57
C GLY A 57 -0.75 -0.96 -13.21
N LEU A 58 -1.89 -0.70 -12.57
CA LEU A 58 -2.89 -1.72 -12.35
C LEU A 58 -3.54 -2.23 -13.64
N ILE A 59 -3.76 -1.37 -14.63
CA ILE A 59 -4.24 -1.79 -15.95
C ILE A 59 -3.24 -2.76 -16.59
N PHE A 60 -1.93 -2.50 -16.43
CA PHE A 60 -0.89 -3.44 -16.89
C PHE A 60 -0.96 -4.79 -16.15
N LEU A 61 -1.32 -4.79 -14.86
CA LEU A 61 -1.45 -6.01 -14.06
C LEU A 61 -2.82 -6.72 -14.23
N MET A 62 -3.81 -6.08 -14.86
CA MET A 62 -5.16 -6.64 -15.05
C MET A 62 -5.18 -8.04 -15.70
N PRO A 63 -4.38 -8.36 -16.73
CA PRO A 63 -4.40 -9.71 -17.32
C PRO A 63 -4.03 -10.80 -16.32
N MET A 64 -3.06 -10.54 -15.44
CA MET A 64 -2.67 -11.47 -14.37
C MET A 64 -3.73 -11.53 -13.27
N LEU A 65 -4.34 -10.39 -12.92
CA LEU A 65 -5.41 -10.34 -11.92
C LEU A 65 -6.66 -11.08 -12.41
N ASN A 66 -7.09 -10.87 -13.65
CA ASN A 66 -8.25 -11.55 -14.25
C ASN A 66 -8.03 -13.08 -14.42
N ALA A 67 -6.79 -13.54 -14.48
CA ALA A 67 -6.49 -14.98 -14.50
C ALA A 67 -6.71 -15.66 -13.14
N VAL A 68 -6.75 -14.88 -12.05
CA VAL A 68 -6.83 -15.38 -10.68
C VAL A 68 -8.13 -14.99 -9.98
N PHE A 69 -8.73 -13.87 -10.38
CA PHE A 69 -9.91 -13.26 -9.78
C PHE A 69 -11.00 -13.03 -10.82
N ASN A 70 -12.25 -12.97 -10.37
CA ASN A 70 -13.33 -12.59 -11.27
C ASN A 70 -13.29 -11.07 -11.56
N LYS A 71 -13.96 -10.64 -12.63
CA LYS A 71 -13.91 -9.25 -13.10
C LYS A 71 -14.36 -8.24 -12.02
N GLU A 72 -15.40 -8.57 -11.26
CA GLU A 72 -15.93 -7.71 -10.20
C GLU A 72 -14.95 -7.54 -9.03
N GLU A 73 -14.25 -8.61 -8.66
CA GLU A 73 -13.16 -8.57 -7.69
C GLU A 73 -12.02 -7.69 -8.21
N VAL A 74 -11.61 -7.85 -9.48
CA VAL A 74 -10.54 -7.06 -10.09
C VAL A 74 -10.89 -5.57 -10.11
N GLU A 75 -12.09 -5.18 -10.52
CA GLU A 75 -12.51 -3.78 -10.52
C GLU A 75 -12.53 -3.15 -9.11
N LYS A 76 -12.97 -3.92 -8.11
CA LYS A 76 -12.94 -3.49 -6.69
C LYS A 76 -11.51 -3.32 -6.20
N PHE A 77 -10.62 -4.27 -6.50
CA PHE A 77 -9.21 -4.13 -6.16
C PHE A 77 -8.56 -2.95 -6.87
N VAL A 78 -8.98 -2.67 -8.11
CA VAL A 78 -8.41 -1.55 -8.85
C VAL A 78 -8.70 -0.22 -8.19
N LYS A 79 -9.96 0.03 -7.86
CA LYS A 79 -10.39 1.23 -7.13
C LYS A 79 -9.79 1.30 -5.72
N LEU A 80 -9.51 0.15 -5.11
CA LEU A 80 -8.91 0.11 -3.78
C LEU A 80 -7.44 0.50 -3.82
N LEU A 81 -6.69 0.05 -4.82
CA LEU A 81 -5.26 0.32 -4.98
C LEU A 81 -4.97 1.74 -5.53
N GLU A 82 -6.01 2.49 -5.94
CA GLU A 82 -5.92 3.94 -6.14
C GLU A 82 -5.68 4.70 -4.82
N ASN A 83 -5.97 4.09 -3.67
CA ASN A 83 -5.70 4.68 -2.36
C ASN A 83 -4.31 4.28 -1.84
N PRO A 84 -3.35 5.21 -1.71
CA PRO A 84 -2.01 4.88 -1.20
C PRO A 84 -2.00 4.32 0.23
N ASN A 85 -2.97 4.69 1.06
CA ASN A 85 -3.12 4.12 2.41
C ASN A 85 -3.53 2.65 2.35
N ALA A 86 -4.39 2.28 1.40
CA ALA A 86 -4.80 0.89 1.17
C ALA A 86 -3.65 0.05 0.61
N VAL A 87 -2.86 0.62 -0.31
CA VAL A 87 -1.65 -0.05 -0.84
C VAL A 87 -0.63 -0.28 0.27
N SER A 88 -0.40 0.71 1.13
CA SER A 88 0.54 0.59 2.25
C SER A 88 0.12 -0.51 3.22
N PHE A 89 -1.16 -0.52 3.62
CA PHE A 89 -1.74 -1.58 4.44
C PHE A 89 -1.60 -2.96 3.77
N PHE A 90 -1.87 -3.05 2.46
CA PHE A 90 -1.77 -4.31 1.73
C PHE A 90 -0.35 -4.89 1.72
N ILE A 91 0.66 -4.05 1.49
CA ILE A 91 2.07 -4.48 1.53
C ILE A 91 2.44 -5.01 2.92
N GLU A 92 1.97 -4.37 3.99
CA GLU A 92 2.18 -4.85 5.37
C GLU A 92 1.57 -6.24 5.59
N GLN A 93 0.37 -6.49 5.05
CA GLN A 93 -0.27 -7.81 5.15
C GLN A 93 0.40 -8.89 4.29
N LEU A 94 1.07 -8.51 3.20
CA LEU A 94 1.84 -9.45 2.36
C LEU A 94 3.13 -9.92 3.03
N ASN A 95 3.72 -9.09 3.90
CA ASN A 95 4.95 -9.39 4.63
C ASN A 95 4.72 -9.37 6.16
N PRO A 96 4.09 -10.40 6.74
CA PRO A 96 3.85 -10.46 8.19
C PRO A 96 5.15 -10.47 9.02
N GLU A 97 6.28 -10.86 8.43
CA GLU A 97 7.60 -10.82 9.08
C GLU A 97 8.20 -9.39 9.14
N SER A 98 7.81 -8.50 8.22
CA SER A 98 8.21 -7.08 8.21
C SER A 98 7.47 -6.23 9.26
N ALA A 99 6.38 -6.75 9.81
CA ALA A 99 5.67 -6.20 10.96
C ALA A 99 6.35 -6.54 12.30
N ASN A 100 7.54 -7.15 12.29
CA ASN A 100 8.38 -7.23 13.49
C ASN A 100 9.02 -5.85 13.74
N PRO A 101 8.66 -5.13 14.83
CA PRO A 101 9.23 -3.82 15.15
C PRO A 101 10.77 -3.85 15.32
N ALA A 102 11.40 -5.03 15.42
CA ALA A 102 12.85 -5.18 15.46
C ALA A 102 13.57 -4.93 14.12
N ALA A 103 12.87 -4.88 12.97
CA ALA A 103 13.50 -4.76 11.65
C ALA A 103 13.60 -3.32 11.10
N ASN A 104 13.05 -2.32 11.81
CA ASN A 104 13.14 -0.91 11.39
C ASN A 104 14.01 -0.08 12.35
N PRO A 105 15.35 -0.04 12.16
CA PRO A 105 16.24 0.78 12.98
C PRO A 105 16.10 2.30 12.75
N ALA A 106 15.18 2.74 11.88
CA ALA A 106 15.02 4.15 11.54
C ALA A 106 13.95 4.90 12.34
N ARG A 107 13.16 4.23 13.19
CA ARG A 107 12.15 4.91 14.05
C ARG A 107 12.64 5.25 15.46
N GLU A 108 13.82 4.77 15.87
CA GLU A 108 14.38 4.94 17.22
C GLU A 108 15.53 5.97 17.26
N ARG A 109 15.40 7.13 16.58
CA ARG A 109 16.43 8.20 16.67
C ARG A 109 15.92 9.63 16.84
N ASP A 110 14.68 9.84 17.29
CA ASP A 110 14.17 11.18 17.64
C ASP A 110 13.96 11.40 19.16
N HIS A 111 14.65 10.62 19.98
CA HIS A 111 14.81 10.90 21.41
C HIS A 111 16.27 11.11 21.79
N VAL A 112 16.99 11.96 21.05
CA VAL A 112 18.22 12.56 21.59
C VAL A 112 17.80 13.60 22.62
N LYS A 113 17.86 13.20 23.89
CA LYS A 113 17.85 14.10 25.05
C LYS A 113 18.70 15.33 24.73
N LYS A 114 18.08 16.52 24.78
CA LYS A 114 18.82 17.77 24.99
C LYS A 114 19.70 17.57 26.21
N ARG A 115 21.02 17.52 26.01
CA ARG A 115 21.97 17.62 27.12
C ARG A 115 21.92 19.05 27.69
N PRO A 116 22.18 19.20 29.00
CA PRO A 116 22.04 20.45 29.73
C PRO A 116 23.01 21.53 29.25
#